data_AF-A0A1E3U4Y5-F1
#
_entry.id   AF-A0A1E3U4Y5-F1
#
_cell.length_a   1.000
_cell.length_b   1.000
_cell.length_c   1.000
_cell.angle_alpha   90.00
_cell.angle_beta   90.00
_cell.angle_gamma   90.00
#
_symmetry.space_group_name_H-M   'P 1'
#
loop_
_entity.id
_entity.type
_entity.pdbx_description
1 polymer ?
#
loop_
_entity_poly.entity_id
_entity_poly.type
_entity_poly.pdbx_seq_one_letter_code
_entity_poly.pdbx_strand_id
1 'polypeptide(L)'
;MFLKSVFMAVIGLSFGFLVSAGVFTVLIAVGLVPRFAGKTHTSKKVFLYEEMVVAGTLFGNFISVFEYSCHIGEWVRNLQPFGGVTDSMWKWITVILCIFFGFFAGIFVGCLALAIAEMLNTIPVFARRIQFRHGLGIAVLSIGLGKLVGSLIYFSQQVFLTGG
;
A
#
# COMPACT_ATOMS: atom_id res chain seq x y z
N MET A 1 14.96 18.68 -24.76
CA MET A 1 13.59 18.66 -24.18
C MET A 1 12.91 17.30 -24.39
N PHE A 2 12.68 16.87 -25.63
CA PHE A 2 11.95 15.61 -25.93
C PHE A 2 12.61 14.34 -25.36
N LEU A 3 13.94 14.19 -25.48
CA LEU A 3 14.66 13.02 -24.97
C LEU A 3 14.54 12.86 -23.44
N LYS A 4 14.50 13.98 -22.70
CA LYS A 4 14.30 14.00 -21.25
C LYS A 4 12.88 13.52 -20.89
N SER A 5 11.87 13.96 -21.63
CA SER A 5 10.48 13.54 -21.43
C SER A 5 10.28 12.06 -21.72
N VAL A 6 10.87 11.55 -22.81
CA VAL A 6 10.84 10.12 -23.14
C VAL A 6 11.53 9.29 -22.05
N PHE A 7 12.70 9.73 -21.58
CA PHE A 7 13.43 9.03 -20.52
C PHE A 7 12.64 9.01 -19.19
N MET A 8 12.04 10.13 -18.81
CA MET A 8 11.15 10.20 -17.63
C MET A 8 9.91 9.31 -17.79
N ALA A 9 9.34 9.23 -18.99
CA ALA A 9 8.21 8.35 -19.28
C ALA A 9 8.58 6.88 -19.15
N VAL A 10 9.74 6.47 -19.69
CA VAL A 10 10.24 5.08 -19.59
C VAL A 10 10.52 4.71 -18.13
N ILE A 11 11.17 5.59 -17.38
CA ILE A 11 11.43 5.38 -15.95
C ILE A 11 10.10 5.28 -15.18
N GLY A 12 9.17 6.21 -15.41
CA GLY A 12 7.86 6.20 -14.76
C GLY A 12 7.07 4.92 -15.05
N LEU A 13 7.03 4.47 -16.31
CA LEU A 13 6.41 3.20 -16.68
C LEU A 13 7.08 2.00 -16.00
N SER A 14 8.41 1.98 -15.95
CA SER A 14 9.16 0.88 -15.33
C SER A 14 8.86 0.76 -13.84
N PHE A 15 8.85 1.88 -13.12
CA PHE A 15 8.47 1.91 -11.70
C PHE A 15 6.99 1.55 -11.50
N GLY A 16 6.10 1.99 -12.39
CA GLY A 16 4.69 1.62 -12.36
C GLY A 16 4.46 0.11 -12.48
N PHE A 17 5.12 -0.54 -13.45
CA PHE A 17 5.08 -1.99 -13.59
C PHE A 17 5.64 -2.72 -12.37
N LEU A 18 6.77 -2.24 -11.83
CA LEU A 18 7.40 -2.85 -10.66
C LEU A 18 6.48 -2.80 -9.43
N VAL A 19 5.85 -1.65 -9.18
CA VAL A 19 4.90 -1.46 -8.07
C VAL A 19 3.64 -2.32 -8.27
N SER A 20 3.05 -2.31 -9.47
CA SER A 20 1.85 -3.11 -9.79
C SER A 20 2.11 -4.61 -9.60
N ALA A 21 3.22 -5.11 -10.13
CA ALA A 21 3.62 -6.50 -9.97
C ALA A 21 3.83 -6.87 -8.50
N GLY A 22 4.45 -6.00 -7.70
CA GLY A 22 4.64 -6.19 -6.27
C GLY A 22 3.32 -6.32 -5.50
N VAL A 23 2.39 -5.37 -5.69
CA VAL A 23 1.09 -5.37 -5.00
C VAL A 23 0.26 -6.59 -5.40
N PHE A 24 0.20 -6.91 -6.70
CA PHE A 24 -0.58 -8.04 -7.21
C PHE A 24 -0.02 -9.39 -6.72
N THR A 25 1.32 -9.54 -6.73
CA THR A 25 1.99 -10.73 -6.20
C THR A 25 1.67 -10.93 -4.73
N VAL A 26 1.73 -9.87 -3.92
CA VAL A 26 1.41 -9.95 -2.49
C VAL A 26 -0.06 -10.35 -2.31
N LEU A 27 -1.02 -9.73 -3.00
CA LEU A 27 -2.44 -10.04 -2.86
C LEU A 27 -2.78 -11.51 -3.19
N ILE A 28 -2.17 -12.06 -4.24
CA ILE A 28 -2.36 -13.46 -4.65
C ILE A 28 -1.59 -14.42 -3.75
N ALA A 29 -0.30 -14.17 -3.49
CA ALA A 29 0.55 -15.07 -2.70
C ALA A 29 0.07 -15.20 -1.27
N VAL A 30 -0.44 -14.12 -0.69
CA VAL A 30 -1.05 -14.09 0.64
C VAL A 30 -2.42 -14.81 0.65
N GLY A 31 -3.00 -15.07 -0.52
CA GLY A 31 -4.25 -15.82 -0.66
C GLY A 31 -5.46 -15.10 -0.08
N LEU A 32 -5.38 -13.78 0.09
CA LEU A 32 -6.42 -12.95 0.71
C LEU A 32 -7.71 -13.02 -0.14
N VAL A 33 -7.60 -12.79 -1.44
CA VAL A 33 -8.71 -12.84 -2.38
C VAL A 33 -9.36 -14.24 -2.47
N PRO A 34 -8.61 -15.33 -2.71
CA PRO A 34 -9.22 -16.67 -2.77
C PRO A 34 -9.79 -17.13 -1.42
N ARG A 35 -9.25 -16.69 -0.27
CA ARG A 35 -9.83 -16.98 1.06
C ARG A 35 -11.19 -16.34 1.24
N PHE A 36 -11.34 -15.07 0.86
CA PHE A 36 -12.64 -14.41 0.92
C PHE A 36 -13.64 -15.06 -0.03
N ALA A 37 -13.24 -15.34 -1.28
CA ALA A 37 -14.10 -16.02 -2.25
C ALA A 37 -14.52 -17.43 -1.78
N GLY A 38 -13.61 -18.15 -1.11
CA GLY A 38 -13.90 -19.44 -0.48
C GLY A 38 -14.90 -19.34 0.67
N LYS A 39 -14.76 -18.32 1.54
CA LYS A 39 -15.65 -18.13 2.69
C LYS A 39 -17.04 -17.66 2.30
N THR A 40 -17.18 -16.89 1.21
CA THR A 40 -18.47 -16.44 0.67
C THR A 40 -19.13 -17.45 -0.26
N HIS A 41 -18.63 -18.70 -0.32
CA HIS A 41 -19.09 -19.74 -1.25
C HIS A 41 -19.13 -19.30 -2.71
N THR A 42 -18.30 -18.31 -3.08
CA THR A 42 -18.28 -17.65 -4.39
C THR A 42 -16.91 -17.83 -5.07
N SER A 43 -16.24 -18.96 -4.83
CA SER A 43 -14.92 -19.28 -5.41
C SER A 43 -14.90 -19.29 -6.95
N LYS A 44 -16.06 -19.43 -7.61
CA LYS A 44 -16.16 -19.32 -9.07
C LYS A 44 -15.97 -17.90 -9.61
N LYS A 45 -16.05 -16.87 -8.76
CA LYS A 45 -15.95 -15.44 -9.17
C LYS A 45 -14.72 -14.75 -8.56
N VAL A 46 -13.63 -15.48 -8.33
CA VAL A 46 -12.36 -14.92 -7.79
C VAL A 46 -11.89 -13.74 -8.63
N PHE A 47 -11.92 -13.84 -9.96
CA PHE A 47 -11.59 -12.75 -10.87
C PHE A 47 -12.37 -11.46 -10.58
N LEU A 48 -13.65 -11.56 -10.22
CA LEU A 48 -14.45 -10.37 -9.92
C LEU A 48 -13.96 -9.67 -8.64
N TYR A 49 -13.50 -10.43 -7.64
CA TYR A 49 -12.87 -9.83 -6.47
C TYR A 49 -11.53 -9.17 -6.80
N GLU A 50 -10.71 -9.77 -7.66
CA GLU A 50 -9.45 -9.18 -8.12
C GLU A 50 -9.70 -7.86 -8.87
N GLU A 51 -10.63 -7.86 -9.82
CA GLU A 51 -11.02 -6.67 -10.57
C GLU A 51 -11.54 -5.54 -9.67
N MET A 52 -12.28 -5.85 -8.61
CA MET A 52 -12.73 -4.83 -7.64
C MET A 52 -11.57 -4.23 -6.84
N VAL A 53 -10.55 -5.04 -6.52
CA VAL A 53 -9.33 -4.54 -5.87
C VAL A 53 -8.51 -3.68 -6.83
N VAL A 54 -8.37 -4.11 -8.09
CA VAL A 54 -7.70 -3.32 -9.14
C VAL A 54 -8.43 -2.00 -9.38
N ALA A 55 -9.75 -2.02 -9.51
CA ALA A 55 -10.57 -0.82 -9.66
C ALA A 55 -10.43 0.13 -8.46
N GLY A 56 -10.45 -0.40 -7.23
CA GLY A 56 -10.25 0.39 -6.01
C GLY A 56 -8.86 1.02 -5.93
N THR A 57 -7.80 0.29 -6.30
CA THR A 57 -6.42 0.82 -6.32
C THR A 57 -6.22 1.85 -7.42
N LEU A 58 -6.80 1.65 -8.61
CA LEU A 58 -6.79 2.65 -9.69
C LEU A 58 -7.52 3.92 -9.26
N PHE A 59 -8.70 3.79 -8.65
CA PHE A 59 -9.47 4.93 -8.14
C PHE A 59 -8.74 5.68 -7.04
N GLY A 60 -8.16 4.97 -6.05
CA GLY A 60 -7.37 5.58 -4.99
C GLY A 60 -6.09 6.23 -5.50
N ASN A 61 -5.40 5.61 -6.45
CA ASN A 61 -4.23 6.18 -7.11
C ASN A 61 -4.60 7.44 -7.90
N PHE A 62 -5.74 7.44 -8.59
CA PHE A 62 -6.23 8.61 -9.29
C PHE A 62 -6.47 9.77 -8.31
N ILE A 63 -7.17 9.53 -7.19
CA ILE A 63 -7.39 10.57 -6.17
C ILE A 63 -6.06 11.06 -5.60
N SER A 64 -5.14 10.16 -5.25
CA SER A 64 -3.87 10.51 -4.61
C SER A 64 -2.90 11.24 -5.55
N VAL A 65 -2.80 10.84 -6.81
CA VAL A 65 -1.92 11.50 -7.79
C VAL A 65 -2.47 12.85 -8.21
N PHE A 66 -3.80 12.96 -8.34
CA PHE A 66 -4.44 14.21 -8.74
C PHE A 66 -4.78 15.13 -7.56
N GLU A 67 -4.45 14.81 -6.30
CA GLU A 67 -4.61 15.70 -5.14
C GLU A 67 -3.98 17.08 -5.36
N TYR A 68 -2.87 17.16 -6.10
CA TYR A 68 -2.18 18.42 -6.41
C TYR A 68 -2.88 19.27 -7.51
N SER A 69 -3.81 18.69 -8.27
CA SER A 69 -4.57 19.39 -9.33
C SER A 69 -6.06 19.52 -9.02
N CYS A 70 -6.61 18.61 -8.22
CA CYS A 70 -7.97 18.67 -7.73
C CYS A 70 -8.03 19.56 -6.49
N HIS A 71 -7.96 20.87 -6.70
CA HIS A 71 -8.48 21.88 -5.76
C HIS A 71 -10.01 21.76 -5.61
N ILE A 72 -10.58 20.56 -5.54
CA ILE A 72 -12.03 20.31 -5.39
C ILE A 72 -12.54 20.95 -4.11
N GLY A 73 -11.75 20.90 -3.04
CA GLY A 73 -12.08 21.52 -1.76
C GLY A 73 -12.05 23.06 -1.80
N GLU A 74 -11.29 23.68 -2.70
CA GLU A 74 -11.31 25.14 -2.89
C GLU A 74 -12.30 25.56 -3.98
N TRP A 75 -12.51 24.75 -5.02
CA TRP A 75 -13.49 24.95 -6.07
C TRP A 75 -14.92 24.93 -5.50
N VAL A 76 -15.22 23.97 -4.61
CA VAL A 76 -16.50 23.94 -3.88
C VAL A 76 -16.63 25.11 -2.90
N ARG A 77 -15.53 25.55 -2.28
CA ARG A 77 -15.51 26.70 -1.36
C ARG A 77 -15.70 28.04 -2.11
N ASN A 78 -15.19 28.14 -3.34
CA ASN A 78 -15.30 29.31 -4.21
C ASN A 78 -16.69 29.44 -4.87
N LEU A 79 -17.44 28.35 -5.06
CA LEU A 79 -18.81 28.41 -5.59
C LEU A 79 -19.84 28.98 -4.57
N GLN A 80 -19.45 29.28 -3.32
CA GLN A 80 -20.26 29.81 -2.21
C GLN A 80 -21.79 29.60 -2.35
N PRO A 81 -22.31 28.35 -2.33
CA PRO A 81 -23.76 28.15 -2.48
C PRO A 81 -24.56 28.62 -1.26
N PHE A 82 -23.94 28.76 -0.08
CA PHE A 82 -24.61 29.02 1.20
C PHE A 82 -23.83 29.91 2.21
N GLY A 83 -22.96 30.82 1.75
CA GLY A 83 -22.28 31.76 2.65
C GLY A 83 -21.41 31.09 3.74
N GLY A 84 -21.26 31.72 4.91
CA GLY A 84 -20.34 31.30 5.99
C GLY A 84 -20.62 29.93 6.64
N VAL A 85 -21.72 29.24 6.28
CA VAL A 85 -22.05 27.88 6.74
C VAL A 85 -21.40 26.80 5.86
N THR A 86 -21.02 27.15 4.63
CA THR A 86 -20.41 26.21 3.66
C THR A 86 -19.07 25.66 4.17
N ASP A 87 -18.26 26.47 4.87
CA ASP A 87 -16.96 26.03 5.41
C ASP A 87 -17.10 24.99 6.53
N SER A 88 -18.08 25.18 7.41
CA SER A 88 -18.34 24.27 8.53
C SER A 88 -18.90 22.94 8.03
N MET A 89 -19.84 22.96 7.07
CA MET A 89 -20.40 21.73 6.51
C MET A 89 -19.37 20.91 5.73
N TRP A 90 -18.49 21.58 4.97
CA TRP A 90 -17.44 20.89 4.21
C TRP A 90 -16.40 20.22 5.12
N LYS A 91 -16.02 20.86 6.25
CA LYS A 91 -15.13 20.22 7.22
C LYS A 91 -15.72 18.94 7.79
N TRP A 92 -17.00 18.96 8.20
CA TRP A 92 -17.65 17.77 8.75
C TRP A 92 -17.76 16.64 7.72
N ILE A 93 -18.12 16.94 6.47
CA ILE A 93 -18.23 15.91 5.43
C ILE A 93 -16.87 15.27 5.13
N THR A 94 -15.80 16.08 5.04
CA THR A 94 -14.44 15.57 4.82
C THR A 94 -13.96 14.73 6.01
N VAL A 95 -14.23 15.14 7.25
CA VAL A 95 -13.84 14.37 8.45
C VAL A 95 -14.55 13.02 8.49
N ILE A 96 -15.86 12.97 8.24
CA ILE A 96 -16.63 11.73 8.21
C ILE A 96 -16.08 10.79 7.14
N LEU A 97 -15.81 11.31 5.94
CA LEU A 97 -15.26 10.52 4.84
C LEU A 97 -13.86 10.00 5.15
N CYS A 98 -13.02 10.80 5.82
CA CYS A 98 -11.68 10.41 6.25
C CYS A 98 -11.71 9.33 7.33
N ILE A 99 -12.63 9.42 8.30
CA ILE A 99 -12.84 8.37 9.32
C ILE A 99 -13.26 7.06 8.65
N PHE A 100 -14.22 7.13 7.72
CA PHE A 100 -14.68 5.95 6.99
C PHE A 100 -13.52 5.34 6.19
N PHE A 101 -12.79 6.13 5.40
CA PHE A 101 -11.64 5.66 4.65
C PHE A 101 -10.56 5.03 5.55
N GLY A 102 -10.23 5.67 6.68
CA GLY A 102 -9.28 5.16 7.66
C GLY A 102 -9.69 3.82 8.26
N PHE A 103 -10.99 3.63 8.53
CA PHE A 103 -11.52 2.36 9.02
C PHE A 103 -11.36 1.23 8.00
N PHE A 104 -11.74 1.45 6.73
CA PHE A 104 -11.57 0.44 5.67
C PHE A 104 -10.09 0.15 5.38
N ALA A 105 -9.25 1.18 5.33
CA ALA A 105 -7.81 1.01 5.17
C ALA A 105 -7.22 0.19 6.33
N GLY A 106 -7.64 0.45 7.57
CA GLY A 106 -7.23 -0.31 8.75
C GLY A 106 -7.59 -1.79 8.68
N ILE A 107 -8.84 -2.12 8.29
CA ILE A 107 -9.27 -3.52 8.10
C ILE A 107 -8.42 -4.18 7.01
N PHE A 108 -8.25 -3.52 5.87
CA PHE A 108 -7.48 -4.05 4.74
C PHE A 108 -6.02 -4.34 5.12
N VAL A 109 -5.33 -3.36 5.73
CA VAL A 109 -3.94 -3.50 6.18
C VAL A 109 -3.83 -4.55 7.28
N GLY A 110 -4.80 -4.63 8.20
CA GLY A 110 -4.86 -5.66 9.24
C GLY A 110 -4.98 -7.07 8.67
N CYS A 111 -5.85 -7.27 7.67
CA CYS A 111 -5.96 -8.54 6.96
C CYS A 111 -4.67 -8.91 6.22
N LEU A 112 -4.03 -7.93 5.56
CA LEU A 112 -2.77 -8.12 4.87
C LEU A 112 -1.65 -8.54 5.85
N ALA A 113 -1.56 -7.87 6.99
CA ALA A 113 -0.58 -8.19 8.04
C ALA A 113 -0.79 -9.60 8.62
N LEU A 114 -2.04 -9.97 8.95
CA LEU A 114 -2.39 -11.30 9.46
C LEU A 114 -2.00 -12.40 8.46
N ALA A 115 -2.31 -12.19 7.19
CA ALA A 115 -2.10 -13.20 6.18
C ALA A 115 -0.61 -13.30 5.77
N ILE A 116 0.16 -12.21 5.83
CA ILE A 116 1.63 -12.27 5.78
C ILE A 116 2.18 -13.05 6.98
N ALA A 117 1.69 -12.81 8.20
CA ALA A 117 2.15 -13.52 9.39
C ALA A 117 1.94 -15.04 9.27
N GLU A 118 0.80 -15.46 8.71
CA GLU A 118 0.53 -16.87 8.45
C GLU A 118 1.47 -17.46 7.39
N MET A 119 1.72 -16.74 6.30
CA MET A 119 2.68 -17.16 5.27
C MET A 119 4.11 -17.23 5.83
N LEU A 120 4.53 -16.27 6.64
CA LEU A 120 5.86 -16.27 7.27
C LEU A 120 6.04 -17.48 8.20
N ASN A 121 4.99 -17.94 8.87
CA ASN A 121 5.05 -19.14 9.71
C ASN A 121 5.31 -20.43 8.89
N THR A 122 5.05 -20.42 7.58
CA THR A 122 5.39 -21.55 6.69
C THR A 122 6.89 -21.62 6.34
N ILE A 123 7.61 -20.50 6.37
CA ILE A 123 9.06 -20.46 6.05
C ILE A 123 9.87 -21.35 7.01
N PRO A 124 9.68 -21.29 8.36
CA PRO A 124 10.34 -22.20 9.27
C PRO A 124 9.99 -23.68 9.05
N VAL A 125 8.75 -23.96 8.65
CA VAL A 125 8.29 -25.32 8.34
C VAL A 125 9.00 -25.85 7.10
N PHE A 126 9.08 -25.04 6.03
CA PHE A 126 9.78 -25.38 4.80
C PHE A 126 11.28 -25.61 5.02
N ALA A 127 11.94 -24.72 5.78
CA ALA A 127 13.35 -24.85 6.09
C ALA A 127 13.68 -26.11 6.92
N ARG A 128 12.78 -26.55 7.82
CA ARG A 128 12.89 -27.85 8.50
C ARG A 128 12.70 -29.04 7.55
N ARG A 129 11.81 -28.94 6.54
CA ARG A 129 11.61 -29.99 5.53
C ARG A 129 12.82 -30.20 4.62
N ILE A 130 13.56 -29.13 4.30
CA ILE A 130 14.81 -29.22 3.52
C ILE A 130 16.00 -29.69 4.38
N GLN A 131 15.80 -30.00 5.67
CA GLN A 131 16.87 -30.33 6.62
C GLN A 131 17.94 -29.22 6.73
N PHE A 132 17.56 -27.95 6.53
CA PHE A 132 18.41 -26.78 6.75
C PHE A 132 18.51 -26.46 8.26
N ARG A 133 18.91 -27.45 9.07
CA ARG A 133 18.78 -27.44 10.53
C ARG A 133 19.60 -26.36 11.25
N HIS A 134 20.72 -25.91 10.67
CA HIS A 134 21.66 -24.99 11.34
C HIS A 134 21.66 -23.55 10.79
N GLY A 135 21.01 -23.27 9.67
CA GLY A 135 21.10 -21.97 8.99
C GLY A 135 19.96 -20.98 9.28
N LEU A 136 18.85 -21.46 9.85
CA LEU A 136 17.62 -20.66 9.97
C LEU A 136 17.76 -19.50 10.97
N GLY A 137 18.39 -19.75 12.12
CA GLY A 137 18.71 -18.71 13.09
C GLY A 137 19.66 -17.66 12.51
N ILE A 138 20.65 -18.09 11.73
CA ILE A 138 21.61 -17.19 11.06
C ILE A 138 20.88 -16.34 10.02
N ALA A 139 19.98 -16.91 9.22
CA ALA A 139 19.21 -16.17 8.22
C ALA A 139 18.33 -15.08 8.86
N VAL A 140 17.61 -15.41 9.94
CA VAL A 140 16.79 -14.43 10.67
C VAL A 140 17.67 -13.34 11.30
N LEU A 141 18.82 -13.72 11.88
CA LEU A 141 19.80 -12.78 12.42
C LEU A 141 20.36 -11.86 11.33
N SER A 142 20.66 -12.36 10.13
CA SER A 142 21.14 -11.56 9.00
C SER A 142 20.10 -10.52 8.55
N ILE A 143 18.82 -10.90 8.49
CA ILE A 143 17.72 -9.98 8.17
C ILE A 143 17.60 -8.90 9.26
N GLY A 144 17.68 -9.30 10.53
CA GLY A 144 17.65 -8.38 11.67
C GLY A 144 18.82 -7.39 11.66
N LEU A 145 20.04 -7.88 11.46
CA LEU A 145 21.25 -7.05 11.35
C LEU A 145 21.18 -6.12 10.15
N GLY A 146 20.69 -6.58 8.99
CA GLY A 146 20.50 -5.73 7.82
C GLY A 146 19.54 -4.57 8.09
N LYS A 147 18.41 -4.84 8.77
CA LYS A 147 17.48 -3.78 9.20
C LYS A 147 18.09 -2.83 10.23
N LEU A 148 18.85 -3.36 11.19
CA LEU A 148 19.53 -2.56 12.21
C LEU A 148 20.55 -1.62 11.56
N VAL A 149 21.43 -2.15 10.71
CA VAL A 149 22.45 -1.38 10.00
C VAL A 149 21.80 -0.35 9.08
N GLY A 150 20.78 -0.73 8.32
CA GLY A 150 20.04 0.19 7.45
C GLY A 150 19.40 1.35 8.23
N SER A 151 18.80 1.06 9.39
CA SER A 151 18.24 2.09 10.29
C SER A 151 19.33 3.01 10.85
N LEU A 152 20.47 2.43 11.26
CA LEU A 152 21.60 3.20 11.80
C LEU A 152 22.20 4.14 10.75
N ILE A 153 22.36 3.68 9.51
CA ILE A 153 22.86 4.48 8.38
C ILE A 153 21.86 5.59 8.07
N TYR A 154 20.57 5.26 7.96
CA TYR A 154 19.52 6.24 7.69
C TYR A 154 19.53 7.36 8.73
N PHE A 155 19.59 7.01 10.02
CA PHE A 155 19.61 7.99 11.11
C PHE A 155 20.92 8.79 11.16
N SER A 156 22.06 8.15 10.94
CA SER A 156 23.37 8.82 10.86
C SER A 156 23.42 9.82 9.70
N GLN A 157 22.91 9.45 8.53
CA GLN A 157 22.79 10.34 7.37
C GLN A 157 21.81 11.47 7.61
N GLN A 158 20.65 11.20 8.22
CA GLN A 158 19.67 12.25 8.58
C GLN A 158 20.26 13.26 9.58
N VAL A 159 20.99 12.79 10.61
CA VAL A 159 21.67 13.66 11.58
C VAL A 159 22.75 14.51 10.92
N PHE A 160 23.53 13.93 9.99
CA PHE A 160 24.55 14.66 9.24
C PHE A 160 23.96 15.71 8.27
N LEU A 161 22.82 15.44 7.65
CA LEU A 161 22.16 16.34 6.70
C LEU A 161 21.34 17.44 7.38
N THR A 162 20.83 17.20 8.59
CA THR A 162 19.96 18.17 9.29
C THR A 162 20.78 19.15 10.13
N GLY A 163 22.03 18.81 10.49
CA GLY A 163 22.88 19.66 11.34
C GLY A 163 22.34 19.75 12.76
N GLY A 164 23.18 19.43 13.74
CA GLY A 164 22.94 19.86 15.12
C GLY A 164 23.09 21.37 15.23
#